data_AF-W0RTE6-F1
#
_entry.id   AF-W0RTE6-F1
#
_cell.length_a   1.000
_cell.length_b   1.000
_cell.length_c   1.000
_cell.angle_alpha   90.00
_cell.angle_beta   90.00
_cell.angle_gamma   90.00
#
_symmetry.space_group_name_H-M   'P 1'
#
loop_
_entity.id
_entity.type
_entity.pdbx_description
1 polymer ?
#
loop_
_entity_poly.entity_id
_entity_poly.type
_entity_poly.pdbx_seq_one_letter_code
_entity_poly.pdbx_strand_id
1 'polypeptide(L)'
;MRDATEYRKPATTSAAGYQPTLARLYERFDAIAKGRAPAGGPDLHQLILERLASNRAFAEAEGWTACALERDGGSGRLRLIGVAPSAATRSVVPDWTAADAARAR
;
A
#
# COMPACT_ATOMS: atom_id res chain seq x y z
N MET A 1 -22.87 -3.20 -39.23
CA MET A 1 -23.24 -2.47 -38.00
C MET A 1 -23.58 -3.50 -36.92
N ARG A 2 -22.61 -3.83 -36.06
CA ARG A 2 -22.80 -4.49 -34.75
C ARG A 2 -21.64 -4.01 -33.86
N ASP A 3 -21.94 -3.03 -33.03
CA ASP A 3 -21.07 -2.51 -31.98
C ASP A 3 -20.73 -3.63 -30.99
N ALA A 4 -19.45 -3.98 -30.92
CA ALA A 4 -18.93 -4.79 -29.85
C ALA A 4 -18.91 -3.91 -28.60
N THR A 5 -19.92 -4.08 -27.76
CA THR A 5 -20.01 -3.46 -26.44
C THR A 5 -18.80 -3.90 -25.63
N GLU A 6 -17.86 -2.97 -25.50
CA GLU A 6 -16.73 -3.02 -24.62
C GLU A 6 -17.24 -3.42 -23.23
N TYR A 7 -16.91 -4.63 -22.79
CA TYR A 7 -17.19 -5.10 -21.44
C TYR A 7 -16.28 -4.32 -20.49
N ARG A 8 -16.67 -3.08 -20.20
CA ARG A 8 -16.05 -2.23 -19.19
C ARG A 8 -16.23 -2.96 -17.87
N LYS A 9 -15.20 -3.69 -17.44
CA LYS A 9 -15.10 -4.21 -16.07
C LYS A 9 -15.53 -3.07 -15.14
N PRO A 10 -16.49 -3.27 -14.23
CA PRO A 10 -16.74 -2.27 -13.22
C PRO A 10 -15.41 -2.09 -12.49
N ALA A 11 -14.85 -0.88 -12.59
CA ALA A 11 -13.79 -0.46 -11.70
C ALA A 11 -14.32 -0.74 -10.31
N THR A 12 -13.69 -1.68 -9.61
CA THR A 12 -14.04 -2.05 -8.25
C THR A 12 -14.16 -0.75 -7.49
N THR A 13 -15.40 -0.34 -7.23
CA THR A 13 -15.71 0.75 -6.33
C THR A 13 -15.12 0.29 -5.01
N SER A 14 -13.91 0.78 -4.71
CA SER A 14 -13.44 0.81 -3.34
C SER A 14 -14.48 1.64 -2.63
N ALA A 15 -15.43 0.97 -1.98
CA ALA A 15 -16.35 1.60 -1.07
C ALA A 15 -15.53 2.54 -0.20
N ALA A 16 -15.85 3.82 -0.27
CA ALA A 16 -15.13 4.85 0.46
C ALA A 16 -15.03 4.43 1.93
N GLY A 17 -13.81 4.27 2.43
CA GLY A 17 -13.55 4.24 3.87
C GLY A 17 -12.49 3.26 4.37
N TYR A 18 -12.23 2.13 3.70
CA TYR A 18 -11.31 1.12 4.25
C TYR A 18 -10.26 0.66 3.23
N GLN A 19 -9.10 1.33 3.24
CA GLN A 19 -7.89 0.72 2.70
C GLN A 19 -7.25 -0.18 3.76
N PRO A 20 -6.97 -1.46 3.46
CA PRO A 20 -6.29 -2.33 4.40
C PRO A 20 -4.87 -1.79 4.70
N THR A 21 -4.44 -1.95 5.95
CA THR A 21 -3.05 -1.68 6.36
C THR A 21 -2.07 -2.51 5.54
N LEU A 22 -0.85 -2.03 5.37
CA LEU A 22 0.25 -2.74 4.73
C LEU A 22 0.51 -4.11 5.41
N ALA A 23 0.38 -4.19 6.74
CA ALA A 23 0.50 -5.43 7.49
C ALA A 23 -0.53 -6.49 7.03
N ARG A 24 -1.81 -6.12 6.94
CA ARG A 24 -2.88 -6.99 6.43
C ARG A 24 -2.66 -7.44 4.99
N LEU A 25 -2.14 -6.55 4.13
CA LEU A 25 -1.81 -6.91 2.76
C LEU A 25 -0.69 -7.96 2.72
N TYR A 26 0.36 -7.81 3.54
CA TYR A 26 1.43 -8.80 3.63
C TYR A 26 1.01 -10.11 4.31
N GLU A 27 0.11 -10.08 5.30
CA GLU A 27 -0.49 -11.30 5.86
C GLU A 27 -1.20 -12.12 4.77
N ARG A 28 -1.95 -11.45 3.90
CA ARG A 28 -2.60 -12.11 2.76
C ARG A 28 -1.59 -12.62 1.75
N PHE A 29 -0.54 -11.85 1.45
CA PHE A 29 0.53 -12.25 0.55
C PHE A 29 1.20 -13.54 1.03
N ASP A 30 1.56 -13.59 2.31
CA ASP A 30 2.11 -14.77 2.97
C ASP A 30 1.14 -15.97 2.96
N ALA A 31 -0.15 -15.72 3.15
CA ALA A 31 -1.15 -16.77 3.12
C ALA A 31 -1.25 -17.40 1.72
N ILE A 32 -1.23 -16.58 0.66
CA ILE A 32 -1.21 -17.07 -0.73
C ILE A 32 0.08 -17.84 -1.02
N ALA A 33 1.24 -17.30 -0.66
CA ALA A 33 2.54 -17.93 -0.87
C ALA A 33 2.66 -19.30 -0.17
N LYS A 34 1.96 -19.47 0.97
CA LYS A 34 1.91 -20.73 1.74
C LYS A 34 0.75 -21.65 1.31
N GLY A 35 -0.01 -21.31 0.27
CA GLY A 35 -1.18 -22.09 -0.18
C GLY A 35 -2.36 -22.08 0.79
N ARG A 36 -2.38 -21.15 1.76
CA ARG A 36 -3.42 -21.03 2.81
C ARG A 36 -4.56 -20.08 2.43
N ALA A 37 -4.44 -19.38 1.31
CA ALA A 37 -5.49 -18.51 0.78
C ALA A 37 -5.54 -18.63 -0.76
N PRO A 38 -6.73 -18.48 -1.37
CA PRO A 38 -6.83 -18.47 -2.83
C PRO A 38 -6.10 -17.24 -3.39
N ALA A 39 -5.38 -17.45 -4.50
CA ALA A 39 -4.76 -16.36 -5.26
C ALA A 39 -5.78 -15.45 -5.98
N GLY A 40 -7.08 -15.81 -5.92
CA GLY A 40 -8.17 -15.02 -6.50
C GLY A 40 -8.39 -13.70 -5.75
N GLY A 41 -8.53 -12.61 -6.50
CA GLY A 41 -8.79 -11.27 -5.98
C GLY A 41 -8.18 -10.17 -6.85
N PRO A 42 -8.38 -8.89 -6.48
CA PRO A 42 -7.59 -7.78 -7.04
C PRO A 42 -6.10 -8.08 -6.90
N ASP A 43 -5.29 -7.60 -7.85
CA ASP A 43 -3.85 -7.78 -7.86
C ASP A 43 -3.23 -7.28 -6.54
N LEU A 44 -2.88 -8.23 -5.66
CA LEU A 44 -2.40 -7.92 -4.32
C LEU A 44 -1.10 -7.13 -4.35
N HIS A 45 -0.28 -7.35 -5.38
CA HIS A 45 0.95 -6.58 -5.56
C HIS A 45 0.62 -5.11 -5.84
N GLN A 46 -0.33 -4.85 -6.73
CA GLN A 46 -0.80 -3.51 -7.03
C GLN A 46 -1.37 -2.82 -5.77
N LEU A 47 -2.17 -3.51 -4.96
CA LEU A 47 -2.69 -2.96 -3.70
C LEU A 47 -1.59 -2.58 -2.70
N ILE A 48 -0.51 -3.38 -2.62
CA ILE A 48 0.66 -3.07 -1.79
C ILE A 48 1.35 -1.80 -2.30
N LEU A 49 1.54 -1.66 -3.61
CA LEU A 49 2.16 -0.48 -4.22
C LEU A 49 1.32 0.78 -4.00
N GLU A 50 0.01 0.70 -4.20
CA GLU A 50 -0.92 1.81 -3.96
C GLU A 50 -0.89 2.26 -2.50
N ARG A 51 -0.88 1.29 -1.57
CA ARG A 51 -0.77 1.59 -0.14
C ARG A 51 0.56 2.28 0.20
N LEU A 52 1.67 1.79 -0.34
CA LEU A 52 3.00 2.39 -0.14
C LEU A 52 3.11 3.79 -0.75
N ALA A 53 2.51 4.01 -1.92
CA ALA A 53 2.45 5.33 -2.56
C ALA A 53 1.61 6.32 -1.73
N SER A 54 0.45 5.90 -1.24
CA SER A 54 -0.37 6.70 -0.33
C SER A 54 0.38 7.04 0.96
N ASN A 55 1.08 6.05 1.54
CA ASN A 55 1.86 6.25 2.76
C ASN A 55 3.02 7.23 2.54
N ARG A 56 3.66 7.18 1.36
CA ARG A 56 4.71 8.12 0.97
C ARG A 56 4.18 9.55 0.87
N ALA A 57 3.06 9.76 0.20
CA ALA A 57 2.46 11.09 0.07
C ALA A 57 2.13 11.69 1.44
N PHE A 58 1.62 10.87 2.37
CA PHE A 58 1.38 11.31 3.74
C PHE A 58 2.68 11.58 4.50
N ALA A 59 3.71 10.73 4.36
CA ALA A 59 5.02 10.96 4.96
C ALA A 59 5.60 12.32 4.56
N GLU A 60 5.59 12.62 3.26
CA GLU A 60 6.11 13.86 2.72
C GLU A 60 5.30 15.07 3.23
N ALA A 61 3.98 14.94 3.40
CA ALA A 61 3.14 15.97 4.00
C ALA A 61 3.46 16.22 5.49
N GLU A 62 3.81 15.15 6.23
CA GLU A 62 4.26 15.22 7.62
C GLU A 62 5.74 15.64 7.76
N GLY A 63 6.41 16.02 6.66
CA GLY A 63 7.79 16.53 6.66
C GLY A 63 8.88 15.45 6.60
N TRP A 64 8.53 14.21 6.30
CA TRP A 64 9.55 13.19 6.01
C TRP A 64 10.25 13.48 4.69
N THR A 65 11.55 13.18 4.65
CA THR A 65 12.39 13.39 3.45
C THR A 65 13.14 12.11 3.07
N ALA A 66 13.76 12.10 1.88
CA ALA A 66 14.50 10.94 1.35
C ALA A 66 13.70 9.62 1.37
N CYS A 67 12.39 9.71 1.14
CA CYS A 67 11.46 8.58 1.10
C CYS A 67 11.76 7.68 -0.11
N ALA A 68 12.07 6.40 0.13
CA ALA A 68 12.34 5.41 -0.89
C ALA A 68 11.75 4.05 -0.51
N LEU A 69 11.38 3.27 -1.52
CA LEU A 69 10.99 1.87 -1.34
C LEU A 69 12.24 1.00 -1.30
N GLU A 70 12.34 0.19 -0.25
CA GLU A 70 13.41 -0.79 -0.07
C GLU A 70 12.85 -2.20 0.02
N ARG A 71 13.61 -3.17 -0.48
CA ARG A 71 13.27 -4.58 -0.34
C ARG A 71 13.64 -5.05 1.07
N ASP A 72 12.68 -5.65 1.73
CA ASP A 72 12.89 -6.33 3.01
C ASP A 72 13.49 -7.71 2.75
N GLY A 73 14.79 -7.84 2.97
CA GLY A 73 15.66 -8.91 2.47
C GLY A 73 14.99 -10.30 2.32
N GLY A 74 15.14 -10.91 1.14
CA GLY A 74 14.69 -12.27 0.82
C GLY A 74 13.18 -12.55 0.85
N SER A 75 12.37 -11.70 1.50
CA SER A 75 10.94 -11.95 1.75
C SER A 75 10.02 -11.55 0.59
N GLY A 76 10.55 -10.85 -0.42
CA GLY A 76 9.77 -10.25 -1.50
C GLY A 76 8.92 -9.05 -1.07
N ARG A 77 9.02 -8.61 0.19
CA ARG A 77 8.27 -7.47 0.72
C ARG A 77 9.01 -6.16 0.45
N LEU A 78 8.23 -5.09 0.36
CA LEU A 78 8.69 -3.71 0.25
C LEU A 78 8.39 -2.94 1.54
N ARG A 79 9.33 -2.10 1.95
CA ARG A 79 9.18 -1.14 3.06
C ARG A 79 9.40 0.26 2.53
N LEU A 80 8.66 1.22 3.08
CA LEU A 80 8.94 2.63 2.86
C LEU A 80 9.93 3.10 3.92
N ILE A 81 11.09 3.60 3.48
CA ILE A 81 12.17 4.09 4.34
C ILE A 81 12.36 5.58 4.06
N GLY A 82 12.49 6.40 5.10
CA GLY A 82 12.71 7.84 4.97
C GLY A 82 13.40 8.42 6.21
N VAL A 83 13.67 9.73 6.18
CA VAL A 83 14.20 10.49 7.32
C VAL A 83 13.05 11.28 7.92
N ALA A 84 12.74 11.03 9.19
CA ALA A 84 11.67 11.73 9.91
C ALA A 84 12.03 13.21 10.15
N PRO A 85 11.02 14.09 10.36
CA PRO A 85 11.26 15.43 10.85
C PRO A 85 12.12 15.37 12.12
N SER A 86 13.20 16.14 12.15
CA SER A 86 14.17 16.18 13.27
C SER A 86 15.05 14.93 13.46
N ALA A 87 14.98 13.92 12.58
CA ALA A 87 15.91 12.81 12.57
C ALA A 87 17.08 13.06 11.59
N ALA A 88 18.25 12.51 11.91
CA ALA A 88 19.41 12.52 11.01
C ALA A 88 19.57 11.19 10.24
N THR A 89 18.85 10.15 10.65
CA THR A 89 19.01 8.79 10.13
C THR A 89 17.74 8.30 9.46
N ARG A 90 17.93 7.42 8.47
CA ARG A 90 16.84 6.76 7.76
C ARG A 90 16.19 5.72 8.68
N SER A 91 14.87 5.69 8.70
CA SER A 91 14.05 4.77 9.47
C SER A 91 12.84 4.31 8.67
N VAL A 92 12.15 3.27 9.16
CA VAL A 92 10.92 2.78 8.55
C VAL A 92 9.83 3.82 8.76
N VAL A 93 9.20 4.25 7.66
CA VAL A 93 8.04 5.14 7.72
C VAL A 93 6.86 4.35 8.28
N PRO A 94 6.16 4.85 9.32
CA PRO A 94 4.96 4.21 9.86
C PRO A 94 3.90 3.99 8.78
N ASP A 95 3.13 2.92 8.86
CA ASP A 95 1.98 2.69 7.97
C ASP A 95 0.76 3.47 8.46
N TRP A 96 0.62 4.74 8.07
CA TRP A 96 -0.47 5.60 8.52
C TRP A 96 -1.77 5.21 7.85
N THR A 97 -2.76 4.82 8.64
CA THR A 97 -4.09 4.51 8.14
C THR A 97 -4.85 5.78 7.79
N ALA A 98 -5.91 5.66 6.99
CA ALA A 98 -6.79 6.78 6.71
C ALA A 98 -7.36 7.41 8.00
N ALA A 99 -7.50 6.64 9.08
CA ALA A 99 -7.90 7.13 10.39
C ALA A 99 -6.82 8.01 11.05
N ASP A 100 -5.54 7.69 10.85
CA ASP A 100 -4.43 8.52 11.33
C ASP A 100 -4.34 9.83 10.54
N ALA A 101 -4.52 9.75 9.21
CA ALA A 101 -4.53 10.91 8.34
C ALA A 101 -5.70 11.88 8.61
N ALA A 102 -6.85 11.37 9.04
CA ALA A 102 -8.01 12.18 9.39
C ALA A 102 -7.86 12.91 10.73
N ARG A 103 -6.98 12.44 11.63
CA ARG A 103 -6.73 13.05 12.95
C ARG A 103 -5.66 14.14 12.95
N ALA A 104 -4.84 14.20 11.90
CA ALA A 104 -3.78 15.18 11.75
C ALA A 104 -4.24 16.52 11.11
N ARG A 105 -5.52 16.62 10.73
CA ARG A 105 -6.15 17.81 10.15
C ARG A 105 -6.98 18.56 11.20
#